data_AF-A0A0Q8RMI5-F1
#
_entry.id   AF-A0A0Q8RMI5-F1
#
_cell.length_a   1.000
_cell.length_b   1.000
_cell.length_c   1.000
_cell.angle_alpha   90.00
_cell.angle_beta   90.00
_cell.angle_gamma   90.00
#
_symmetry.space_group_name_H-M   'P 1'
#
loop_
_entity.id
_entity.type
_entity.pdbx_description
1 polymer ?
#
loop_
_entity_poly.entity_id
_entity_poly.type
_entity_poly.pdbx_seq_one_letter_code
_entity_poly.pdbx_strand_id
1 'polypeptide(L)'
;MSASAPSLAEAYVDYTPQKGYWQINAIEVDPNHVDDYLTGLRRSQVGGFEILKRRGVIDDYKFMVRTGYVKGSPNVLIMTHSASTATLDADKTRDQAIEKEMLAQFSEAEGDKAVAGYEKYRTFIDDGMWTDMVMAK
;
A
#
# COMPACT_ATOMS: atom_id res chain seq x y z
N MET A 1 6.65 44.08 -24.80
CA MET A 1 7.20 42.77 -24.39
C MET A 1 6.02 41.85 -24.09
N SER A 2 5.68 40.93 -24.99
CA SER A 2 4.67 39.91 -24.68
C SER A 2 5.29 38.87 -23.76
N ALA A 3 4.75 38.73 -22.57
CA ALA A 3 5.09 37.62 -21.69
C ALA A 3 4.50 36.34 -22.30
N SER A 4 5.36 35.39 -22.68
CA SER A 4 4.92 34.03 -22.95
C SER A 4 4.36 33.47 -21.65
N ALA A 5 3.08 33.09 -21.65
CA ALA A 5 2.52 32.33 -20.53
C ALA A 5 3.30 31.01 -20.37
N PRO A 6 3.60 30.56 -19.14
CA PRO A 6 4.18 29.24 -18.95
C PRO A 6 3.23 28.19 -19.54
N SER A 7 3.74 27.30 -20.39
CA SER A 7 2.97 26.16 -20.88
C SER A 7 2.60 25.27 -19.70
N LEU A 8 1.31 25.17 -19.40
CA LEU A 8 0.81 24.21 -18.42
C LEU A 8 0.92 22.81 -19.03
N ALA A 9 1.32 21.83 -18.23
CA ALA A 9 1.39 20.45 -18.69
C ALA A 9 -0.01 19.93 -19.05
N GLU A 10 -0.15 19.32 -20.22
CA GLU A 10 -1.40 18.81 -20.77
C GLU A 10 -1.51 17.29 -20.52
N ALA A 11 -2.58 16.87 -19.84
CA ALA A 11 -2.88 15.45 -19.67
C ALA A 11 -3.11 14.79 -21.04
N TYR A 12 -2.62 13.56 -21.19
CA TYR A 12 -2.58 12.76 -22.43
C TYR A 12 -1.68 13.29 -23.54
N VAL A 13 -1.01 14.42 -23.31
CA VAL A 13 0.06 14.95 -24.19
C VAL A 13 1.41 14.80 -23.48
N ASP A 14 1.55 15.42 -22.31
CA ASP A 14 2.81 15.44 -21.55
C ASP A 14 2.91 14.28 -20.55
N TYR A 15 1.76 13.80 -20.04
CA TYR A 15 1.67 12.66 -19.14
C TYR A 15 0.34 11.92 -19.28
N THR A 16 0.33 10.62 -19.01
CA THR A 16 -0.88 9.78 -19.05
C THR A 16 -1.17 9.18 -17.68
N PRO A 17 -2.25 9.59 -17.00
CA PRO A 17 -2.75 8.93 -15.80
C PRO A 17 -3.11 7.47 -16.08
N GLN A 18 -2.66 6.57 -15.23
CA GLN A 18 -3.03 5.15 -15.30
C GLN A 18 -4.39 4.90 -14.62
N LYS A 19 -5.03 3.77 -14.95
CA LYS A 19 -6.32 3.38 -14.34
C LYS A 19 -6.17 2.80 -12.94
N GLY A 20 -4.99 2.24 -12.66
CA GLY A 20 -4.67 1.61 -11.40
C GLY A 20 -4.29 2.61 -10.32
N TYR A 21 -4.15 2.10 -9.11
CA TYR A 21 -3.65 2.89 -7.99
C TYR A 21 -2.82 2.03 -7.06
N TRP A 22 -1.82 2.65 -6.47
CA TRP A 22 -1.10 2.17 -5.30
C TRP A 22 -1.80 2.68 -4.04
N GLN A 23 -2.17 1.78 -3.13
CA GLN A 23 -2.40 2.17 -1.74
C GLN A 23 -1.08 2.05 -0.99
N ILE A 24 -0.65 3.13 -0.35
CA ILE A 24 0.63 3.24 0.35
C ILE A 24 0.37 3.59 1.81
N ASN A 25 0.64 2.64 2.70
CA ASN A 25 0.68 2.87 4.12
C ASN A 25 2.12 3.22 4.53
N ALA A 26 2.32 4.47 4.94
CA ALA A 26 3.62 5.02 5.30
C ALA A 26 3.79 5.02 6.82
N ILE A 27 4.85 4.38 7.29
CA ILE A 27 5.03 4.04 8.70
C ILE A 27 6.42 4.47 9.14
N GLU A 28 6.49 5.13 10.29
CA GLU A 28 7.72 5.30 11.05
C GLU A 28 7.82 4.15 12.05
N VAL A 29 8.90 3.40 11.97
CA VAL A 29 9.23 2.28 12.86
C VAL A 29 10.50 2.66 13.61
N ASP A 30 10.59 2.36 14.90
CA ASP A 30 11.83 2.52 15.67
C ASP A 30 12.97 1.82 14.91
N PRO A 31 14.09 2.52 14.63
CA PRO A 31 15.18 1.97 13.83
C PRO A 31 15.77 0.67 14.41
N ASN A 32 15.63 0.41 15.72
CA ASN A 32 16.10 -0.82 16.34
C ASN A 32 15.13 -2.00 16.19
N HIS A 33 13.92 -1.77 15.66
CA HIS A 33 12.85 -2.76 15.54
C HIS A 33 12.38 -2.97 14.09
N VAL A 34 13.07 -2.41 13.10
CA VAL A 34 12.68 -2.56 11.68
C VAL A 34 12.64 -4.04 11.26
N ASP A 35 13.65 -4.84 11.61
CA ASP A 35 13.71 -6.26 11.23
C ASP A 35 12.61 -7.09 11.92
N ASP A 36 12.34 -6.80 13.20
CA ASP A 36 11.24 -7.42 13.95
C ASP A 36 9.90 -7.11 13.28
N TYR A 37 9.71 -5.84 12.90
CA TYR A 37 8.50 -5.40 12.22
C TYR A 37 8.31 -6.12 10.88
N LEU A 38 9.33 -6.14 10.02
CA LEU A 38 9.28 -6.82 8.72
C LEU A 38 9.03 -8.33 8.85
N THR A 39 9.66 -8.98 9.84
CA THR A 39 9.44 -10.40 10.13
C THR A 39 8.00 -10.67 10.53
N GLY A 40 7.40 -9.77 11.31
CA GLY A 40 6.00 -9.88 11.67
C GLY A 40 5.04 -9.55 10.51
N LEU A 41 5.39 -8.63 9.59
CA LEU A 41 4.59 -8.37 8.37
C LEU A 41 4.47 -9.61 7.47
N ARG A 42 5.53 -10.44 7.42
CA ARG A 42 5.46 -11.74 6.73
C ARG A 42 4.37 -12.66 7.30
N ARG A 43 4.11 -12.57 8.60
CA ARG A 43 3.10 -13.39 9.29
C ARG A 43 1.72 -12.76 9.26
N SER A 44 1.63 -11.44 9.38
CA SER A 44 0.37 -10.72 9.53
C SER A 44 -0.26 -10.25 8.22
N GLN A 45 0.53 -9.92 7.18
CA GLN A 45 0.01 -9.27 5.97
C GLN A 45 0.24 -10.06 4.69
N VAL A 46 1.40 -10.69 4.52
CA VAL A 46 1.78 -11.32 3.23
C VAL A 46 0.74 -12.32 2.74
N GLY A 47 0.27 -13.24 3.59
CA GLY A 47 -0.72 -14.21 3.12
C GLY A 47 -2.10 -13.60 2.83
N GLY A 48 -2.45 -12.48 3.47
CA GLY A 48 -3.65 -11.71 3.13
C GLY A 48 -3.52 -11.04 1.76
N PHE A 49 -2.36 -10.44 1.46
CA PHE A 49 -2.09 -9.89 0.13
C PHE A 49 -2.08 -10.95 -0.96
N GLU A 50 -1.56 -12.14 -0.68
CA GLU A 50 -1.63 -13.27 -1.62
C GLU A 50 -3.08 -13.72 -1.90
N ILE A 51 -3.97 -13.68 -0.91
CA ILE A 51 -5.42 -13.92 -1.14
C ILE A 51 -5.99 -12.82 -2.05
N LEU A 52 -5.75 -11.55 -1.72
CA LEU A 52 -6.25 -10.42 -2.52
C LEU A 52 -5.74 -10.48 -3.97
N LYS A 53 -4.48 -10.90 -4.16
CA LYS A 53 -3.87 -11.07 -5.47
C LYS A 53 -4.51 -12.20 -6.28
N ARG A 54 -4.70 -13.38 -5.67
CA ARG A 54 -5.42 -14.50 -6.31
C ARG A 54 -6.87 -14.15 -6.67
N ARG A 55 -7.50 -13.28 -5.89
CA ARG A 55 -8.88 -12.80 -6.12
C ARG A 55 -8.96 -11.62 -7.09
N GLY A 56 -7.82 -11.12 -7.58
CA GLY A 56 -7.76 -10.03 -8.56
C GLY A 56 -8.12 -8.65 -8.00
N VAL A 57 -8.14 -8.48 -6.68
CA VAL A 57 -8.33 -7.16 -6.05
C VAL A 57 -7.06 -6.34 -6.19
N ILE A 58 -5.90 -6.98 -6.01
CA ILE A 58 -4.60 -6.38 -6.27
C ILE A 58 -3.87 -7.23 -7.31
N ASP A 59 -2.90 -6.66 -8.01
CA ASP A 59 -2.00 -7.39 -8.92
C ASP A 59 -0.54 -7.40 -8.42
N ASP A 60 -0.18 -6.48 -7.52
CA ASP A 60 1.15 -6.36 -6.93
C ASP A 60 1.09 -5.88 -5.47
N TYR A 61 2.14 -6.20 -4.71
CA TYR A 61 2.40 -5.61 -3.40
C TYR A 61 3.90 -5.56 -3.12
N LYS A 62 4.34 -4.54 -2.38
CA LYS A 62 5.76 -4.30 -2.08
C LYS A 62 5.92 -3.78 -0.66
N PHE A 63 7.08 -4.10 -0.08
CA PHE A 63 7.57 -3.48 1.14
C PHE A 63 8.83 -2.70 0.79
N MET A 64 8.89 -1.43 1.15
CA MET A 64 10.08 -0.60 0.95
C MET A 64 10.59 -0.09 2.29
N VAL A 65 11.91 -0.11 2.46
CA VAL A 65 12.57 0.42 3.65
C VAL A 65 13.45 1.57 3.21
N ARG A 66 13.38 2.68 3.96
CA ARG A 66 14.24 3.83 3.71
C ARG A 66 15.68 3.51 4.06
N THR A 67 16.61 3.88 3.18
CA THR A 67 18.03 3.90 3.55
C THR A 67 18.29 5.10 4.48
N GLY A 68 18.45 4.82 5.77
CA GLY A 68 18.61 5.82 6.83
C GLY A 68 17.31 6.15 7.57
N TYR A 69 17.42 7.03 8.57
CA TYR A 69 16.31 7.37 9.46
C TYR A 69 16.24 8.88 9.71
N VAL A 70 15.02 9.42 9.67
CA VAL A 70 14.69 10.79 10.09
C VAL A 70 13.43 10.69 10.93
N LYS A 71 13.50 11.18 12.17
CA LYS A 71 12.37 11.15 13.10
C LYS A 71 11.17 11.92 12.53
N GLY A 72 9.97 11.38 12.69
CA GLY A 72 8.72 11.94 12.17
C GLY A 72 8.56 11.76 10.66
N SER A 73 9.37 10.91 10.02
CA SER A 73 9.26 10.56 8.61
C SER A 73 9.13 9.05 8.45
N PRO A 74 8.42 8.55 7.42
CA PRO A 74 8.31 7.13 7.21
C PRO A 74 9.68 6.52 6.88
N ASN A 75 9.94 5.36 7.45
CA ASN A 75 11.09 4.51 7.12
C ASN A 75 10.67 3.10 6.64
N VAL A 76 9.38 2.77 6.71
CA VAL A 76 8.78 1.58 6.10
C VAL A 76 7.55 2.00 5.30
N LEU A 77 7.43 1.52 4.06
CA LEU A 77 6.23 1.63 3.24
C LEU A 77 5.67 0.24 2.97
N ILE A 78 4.36 0.10 3.17
CA ILE A 78 3.59 -1.08 2.75
C ILE A 78 2.73 -0.65 1.58
N MET A 79 2.89 -1.30 0.43
CA MET A 79 2.30 -0.87 -0.82
C MET A 79 1.51 -2.01 -1.46
N THR A 80 0.29 -1.73 -1.91
CA THR A 80 -0.50 -2.66 -2.74
C THR A 80 -0.95 -1.94 -4.01
N HIS A 81 -0.98 -2.63 -5.15
CA HIS A 81 -1.44 -2.06 -6.40
C HIS A 81 -2.69 -2.76 -6.90
N SER A 82 -3.70 -1.97 -7.26
CA SER A 82 -4.87 -2.43 -7.99
C SER A 82 -4.75 -1.99 -9.45
N ALA A 83 -4.99 -2.90 -10.40
CA ALA A 83 -4.98 -2.57 -11.83
C ALA A 83 -6.06 -1.55 -12.25
N SER A 84 -7.08 -1.35 -11.42
CA SER A 84 -8.22 -0.47 -11.69
C SER A 84 -8.84 0.07 -10.40
N THR A 85 -9.29 1.33 -10.44
CA THR A 85 -10.14 1.92 -9.39
C THR A 85 -11.51 1.25 -9.23
N ALA A 86 -11.96 0.42 -10.18
CA ALA A 86 -13.20 -0.35 -10.04
C ALA A 86 -13.17 -1.31 -8.84
N THR A 87 -11.99 -1.63 -8.29
CA THR A 87 -11.87 -2.43 -7.06
C THR A 87 -12.44 -1.71 -5.83
N LEU A 88 -12.60 -0.39 -5.88
CA LEU A 88 -13.20 0.42 -4.82
C LEU A 88 -14.74 0.31 -4.77
N ASP A 89 -15.36 -0.14 -5.84
CA ASP A 89 -16.80 -0.32 -5.86
C ASP A 89 -17.21 -1.43 -4.89
N ALA A 90 -18.38 -1.23 -4.26
CA ALA A 90 -18.94 -2.21 -3.36
C ALA A 90 -19.31 -3.49 -4.12
N ASP A 91 -18.80 -4.64 -3.69
CA ASP A 91 -19.15 -5.94 -4.23
C ASP A 91 -19.26 -6.95 -3.10
N LYS A 92 -20.48 -7.12 -2.61
CA LYS A 92 -20.78 -8.04 -1.51
C LYS A 92 -20.30 -9.47 -1.78
N THR A 93 -20.39 -9.95 -3.01
CA THR A 93 -20.02 -11.34 -3.34
C THR A 93 -18.52 -11.52 -3.26
N ARG A 94 -17.77 -10.59 -3.85
CA ARG A 94 -16.31 -10.54 -3.75
C ARG A 94 -15.85 -10.41 -2.29
N ASP A 95 -16.42 -9.45 -1.56
CA ASP A 95 -15.99 -9.12 -0.21
C ASP A 95 -16.23 -10.28 0.76
N GLN A 96 -17.40 -10.94 0.68
CA GLN A 96 -17.69 -12.14 1.48
C GLN A 96 -16.81 -13.34 1.11
N ALA A 97 -16.44 -13.49 -0.16
CA ALA A 97 -15.54 -14.56 -0.59
C ALA A 97 -14.12 -14.36 -0.05
N ILE A 98 -13.63 -13.12 -0.06
CA ILE A 98 -12.33 -12.75 0.52
C ILE A 98 -12.33 -12.95 2.02
N GLU A 99 -13.35 -12.43 2.72
CA GLU A 99 -13.49 -12.58 4.18
C GLU A 99 -13.48 -14.06 4.58
N LYS A 100 -14.26 -14.89 3.88
CA LYS A 100 -14.29 -16.33 4.14
C LYS A 100 -12.91 -17.00 3.95
N GLU A 101 -12.18 -16.63 2.91
CA GLU A 101 -10.84 -17.18 2.65
C GLU A 101 -9.81 -16.68 3.69
N MET A 102 -9.89 -15.41 4.08
CA MET A 102 -9.07 -14.83 5.14
C MET A 102 -9.29 -15.55 6.47
N LEU A 103 -10.55 -15.71 6.91
CA LEU A 103 -10.90 -16.39 8.17
C LEU A 103 -10.55 -17.89 8.16
N ALA A 104 -10.54 -18.52 6.98
CA ALA A 104 -10.10 -19.91 6.85
C ALA A 104 -8.58 -20.06 6.96
N GLN A 105 -7.81 -19.04 6.59
CA GLN A 105 -6.35 -19.06 6.60
C GLN A 105 -5.75 -18.44 7.86
N PHE A 106 -6.44 -17.50 8.49
CA PHE A 106 -6.00 -16.76 9.66
C PHE A 106 -7.09 -16.78 10.71
N SER A 107 -6.81 -17.36 11.88
CA SER A 107 -7.69 -17.15 13.02
C SER A 107 -7.53 -15.72 13.54
N GLU A 108 -8.61 -15.11 14.01
CA GLU A 108 -8.60 -13.76 14.61
C GLU A 108 -7.54 -13.64 15.73
N ALA A 109 -7.43 -14.68 16.57
CA ALA A 109 -6.44 -14.74 17.64
C ALA A 109 -4.98 -14.81 17.15
N GLU A 110 -4.71 -15.41 15.99
CA GLU A 110 -3.37 -15.38 15.38
C GLU A 110 -3.08 -14.02 14.76
N GLY A 111 -4.09 -13.37 14.16
CA GLY A 111 -3.99 -12.00 13.68
C GLY A 111 -3.61 -11.02 14.80
N ASP A 112 -4.34 -11.05 15.91
CA ASP A 112 -4.09 -10.21 17.07
C ASP A 112 -2.68 -10.43 17.65
N LYS A 113 -2.27 -11.69 17.78
CA LYS A 113 -0.91 -12.03 18.26
C LYS A 113 0.18 -11.56 17.29
N ALA A 114 -0.09 -11.58 15.99
CA ALA A 114 0.89 -11.19 14.98
C ALA A 114 1.16 -9.68 14.98
N VAL A 115 0.20 -8.86 15.43
CA VAL A 115 0.34 -7.39 15.49
C VAL A 115 0.53 -6.84 16.91
N ALA A 116 0.32 -7.66 17.94
CA ALA A 116 0.49 -7.25 19.32
C ALA A 116 1.91 -6.74 19.60
N GLY A 117 2.02 -5.55 20.20
CA GLY A 117 3.29 -4.92 20.53
C GLY A 117 3.81 -3.96 19.46
N TYR A 118 3.22 -3.97 18.25
CA TYR A 118 3.60 -3.04 17.18
C TYR A 118 3.41 -1.58 17.61
N GLU A 119 2.37 -1.30 18.38
CA GLU A 119 2.05 0.03 18.90
C GLU A 119 3.17 0.67 19.73
N LYS A 120 4.13 -0.13 20.21
CA LYS A 120 5.25 0.35 21.03
C LYS A 120 6.39 0.93 20.20
N TYR A 121 6.49 0.55 18.94
CA TYR A 121 7.64 0.88 18.10
C TYR A 121 7.25 1.30 16.68
N ARG A 122 5.96 1.50 16.37
CA ARG A 122 5.52 2.08 15.10
C ARG A 122 4.55 3.23 15.28
N THR A 123 4.59 4.15 14.33
CA THR A 123 3.66 5.26 14.15
C THR A 123 3.21 5.29 12.70
N PHE A 124 1.89 5.33 12.47
CA PHE A 124 1.36 5.58 11.14
C PHE A 124 1.53 7.04 10.78
N ILE A 125 2.17 7.31 9.65
CA ILE A 125 2.45 8.68 9.18
C ILE A 125 1.44 9.08 8.11
N ASP A 126 1.11 8.18 7.20
CA ASP A 126 0.15 8.43 6.11
C ASP A 126 -0.48 7.11 5.61
N ASP A 127 -1.65 7.22 5.00
CA ASP A 127 -2.28 6.15 4.19
C ASP A 127 -2.95 6.80 2.99
N GLY A 128 -2.34 6.63 1.81
CA GLY A 128 -2.70 7.38 0.61
C GLY A 128 -2.90 6.48 -0.61
N MET A 129 -3.80 6.90 -1.48
CA MET A 129 -3.97 6.33 -2.81
C MET A 129 -3.25 7.18 -3.85
N TRP A 130 -2.39 6.55 -4.64
CA TRP A 130 -1.51 7.19 -5.61
C TRP A 130 -1.67 6.53 -6.97
N THR A 131 -1.77 7.32 -8.03
CA THR A 131 -1.88 6.80 -9.40
C THR A 131 -0.59 7.08 -10.15
N ASP A 132 -0.11 6.08 -10.89
CA ASP A 132 1.07 6.25 -11.74
C ASP A 132 0.78 7.25 -12.86
N MET A 133 1.70 8.19 -13.07
CA MET A 133 1.70 9.13 -14.18
C MET A 133 2.82 8.73 -15.15
N VAL A 134 2.45 8.29 -16.35
CA VAL A 134 3.44 7.93 -17.38
C VAL A 134 3.80 9.18 -18.18
N MET A 135 5.04 9.64 -18.06
CA MET A 135 5.52 10.80 -18.80
C MET A 135 5.69 10.46 -20.29
N ALA A 136 5.37 11.41 -21.17
CA ALA A 136 5.73 11.32 -22.58
C ALA A 136 7.26 11.32 -22.76
N LYS A 137 7.74 10.68 -23.83
CA LYS A 137 9.17 10.60 -24.18
C LYS A 137 9.56 11.67 -25.18
#